data_AF-A0A1I7WBS1-F1
#
_entry.id   AF-A0A1I7WBS1-F1
#
_cell.length_a   1.000
_cell.length_b   1.000
_cell.length_c   1.000
_cell.angle_alpha   90.00
_cell.angle_beta   90.00
_cell.angle_gamma   90.00
#
_symmetry.space_group_name_H-M   'P 1'
#
loop_
_entity.id
_entity.type
_entity.pdbx_description
1 polymer ?
#
loop_
_entity_poly.entity_id
_entity_poly.type
_entity_poly.pdbx_seq_one_letter_code
_entity_poly.pdbx_strand_id
1 'polypeptide(L)'
;MTTSVLSQSHINVASCPDAIVFTEAIKILKHISAMTEFSRNYITTFNKLTVSVNQLCDESFAGNALTQSTFHALSDAYEHTVNLSKAYHEQSNITVYNKLTSFIKTKVHEARTHFDAMSASMDEALAKNASASRTKPGEAAEGRNALTAVVYCILAQNLFDM
;
A
#
# COMPACT_ATOMS: atom_id res chain seq x y z
N MET A 1 4.44 24.67 51.48
CA MET A 1 4.54 24.96 50.04
C MET A 1 5.11 23.71 49.37
N THR A 2 4.25 22.84 48.86
CA THR A 2 4.63 21.57 48.23
C THR A 2 4.71 21.77 46.72
N THR A 3 5.90 21.53 46.17
CA THR A 3 6.27 21.62 44.77
C THR A 3 5.65 20.46 43.97
N SER A 4 4.92 20.78 42.90
CA SER A 4 4.42 19.77 41.96
C SER A 4 5.53 19.36 40.99
N VAL A 5 5.87 18.07 40.99
CA VAL A 5 6.80 17.47 40.02
C VAL A 5 6.00 17.17 38.75
N LEU A 6 6.08 18.06 37.74
CA LEU A 6 5.71 17.74 36.37
C LEU A 6 6.80 16.85 35.78
N SER A 7 6.56 15.55 35.77
CA SER A 7 7.36 14.57 35.05
C SER A 7 7.24 14.82 33.55
N GLN A 8 8.26 15.42 32.96
CA GLN A 8 8.45 15.45 31.51
C GLN A 8 8.86 14.05 31.05
N SER A 9 7.88 13.28 30.57
CA SER A 9 8.14 12.06 29.80
C SER A 9 8.71 12.44 28.44
N HIS A 10 10.03 12.42 28.30
CA HIS A 10 10.72 12.37 27.02
C HIS A 10 10.37 11.05 26.31
N ILE A 11 9.28 11.04 25.55
CA ILE A 11 8.97 9.96 24.62
C ILE A 11 9.78 10.24 23.35
N ASN A 12 10.71 9.34 23.07
CA ASN A 12 11.50 9.34 21.84
C ASN A 12 10.56 9.06 20.65
N VAL A 13 10.18 10.11 19.91
CA VAL A 13 9.19 10.09 18.80
C VAL A 13 9.75 9.48 17.50
N ALA A 14 10.99 8.96 17.52
CA ALA A 14 11.62 8.44 16.33
C ALA A 14 11.20 6.99 16.02
N SER A 15 10.48 6.83 14.90
CA SER A 15 10.19 5.60 14.11
C SER A 15 9.02 4.72 14.58
N CYS A 16 7.82 4.99 14.06
CA CYS A 16 6.72 4.01 14.06
C CYS A 16 6.87 3.09 12.82
N PRO A 17 7.18 1.80 12.99
CA PRO A 17 7.42 0.88 11.87
C PRO A 17 6.23 0.73 10.92
N ASP A 18 5.00 0.84 11.42
CA ASP A 18 3.79 0.54 10.66
C ASP A 18 3.46 1.58 9.56
N ALA A 19 3.73 2.87 9.82
CA ALA A 19 3.51 3.94 8.84
C ALA A 19 4.51 3.87 7.67
N ILE A 20 5.76 3.50 7.98
CA ILE A 20 6.81 3.28 6.98
C ILE A 20 6.42 2.07 6.10
N VAL A 21 5.99 0.97 6.71
CA VAL A 21 5.55 -0.23 6.00
C VAL A 21 4.34 0.05 5.08
N PHE A 22 3.38 0.84 5.54
CA PHE A 22 2.21 1.22 4.74
C PHE A 22 2.59 2.06 3.50
N THR A 23 3.47 3.05 3.68
CA THR A 23 3.95 3.92 2.61
C THR A 23 4.73 3.14 1.56
N GLU A 24 5.61 2.24 1.99
CA GLU A 24 6.38 1.37 1.09
C GLU A 24 5.46 0.40 0.33
N ALA A 25 4.44 -0.17 0.98
CA ALA A 25 3.45 -1.02 0.30
C ALA A 25 2.73 -0.29 -0.84
N ILE A 26 2.35 0.98 -0.64
CA ILE A 26 1.74 1.81 -1.69
C ILE A 26 2.71 2.08 -2.85
N LYS A 27 3.99 2.37 -2.55
CA LYS A 27 5.01 2.55 -3.58
C LYS A 27 5.19 1.29 -4.42
N ILE A 28 5.23 0.12 -3.79
CA ILE A 28 5.33 -1.16 -4.49
C ILE A 28 4.10 -1.37 -5.40
N LEU A 29 2.88 -1.09 -4.93
CA LEU A 29 1.67 -1.18 -5.77
C LEU A 29 1.73 -0.28 -7.01
N LYS A 30 2.27 0.94 -6.88
CA LYS A 30 2.47 1.85 -8.02
C LYS A 30 3.44 1.25 -9.04
N HIS A 31 4.56 0.69 -8.59
CA HIS A 31 5.52 0.03 -9.47
C HIS A 31 4.93 -1.20 -10.17
N ILE A 32 4.18 -2.04 -9.45
CA ILE A 32 3.53 -3.21 -10.05
C ILE A 32 2.50 -2.78 -11.11
N SER A 33 1.75 -1.72 -10.85
CA SER A 33 0.79 -1.18 -11.82
C SER A 33 1.47 -0.70 -13.10
N ALA A 34 2.59 0.02 -12.98
CA ALA A 34 3.40 0.43 -14.14
C ALA A 34 3.96 -0.79 -14.89
N MET A 35 4.41 -1.83 -14.16
CA MET A 35 4.87 -3.08 -14.76
C MET A 35 3.78 -3.80 -15.57
N THR A 36 2.51 -3.70 -15.18
CA THR A 36 1.38 -4.24 -15.96
C THR A 36 1.18 -3.52 -17.28
N GLU A 37 1.33 -2.20 -17.29
CA GLU A 37 1.29 -1.43 -18.52
C GLU A 37 2.48 -1.77 -19.44
N PHE A 38 3.69 -1.81 -18.91
CA PHE A 38 4.89 -2.19 -19.67
C PHE A 38 4.80 -3.61 -20.23
N SER A 39 4.32 -4.57 -19.44
CA SER A 39 4.13 -5.95 -19.90
C SER A 39 3.15 -6.03 -21.07
N ARG A 40 2.05 -5.28 -21.02
CA ARG A 40 1.07 -5.22 -22.12
C ARG A 40 1.69 -4.67 -23.41
N ASN A 41 2.46 -3.59 -23.29
CA ASN A 41 3.16 -2.97 -24.43
C ASN A 41 4.25 -3.90 -24.99
N TYR A 42 4.98 -4.59 -24.12
CA TYR A 42 5.98 -5.59 -24.48
C TYR A 42 5.37 -6.73 -25.29
N ILE A 43 4.30 -7.35 -24.80
CA ILE A 43 3.56 -8.43 -25.49
C ILE A 43 3.04 -7.93 -26.86
N THR A 44 2.43 -6.75 -26.88
CA THR A 44 1.89 -6.16 -28.12
C THR A 44 3.00 -5.96 -29.16
N THR A 45 4.17 -5.51 -28.72
CA THR A 45 5.32 -5.28 -29.61
C THR A 45 5.89 -6.58 -30.14
N PHE A 46 6.03 -7.62 -29.30
CA PHE A 46 6.46 -8.95 -29.75
C PHE A 46 5.49 -9.58 -30.75
N ASN A 47 4.18 -9.43 -30.54
CA ASN A 47 3.18 -9.91 -31.50
C ASN A 47 3.32 -9.21 -32.85
N LYS A 48 3.51 -7.88 -32.85
CA LYS A 48 3.77 -7.12 -34.09
C LYS A 48 5.05 -7.58 -34.78
N LEU A 49 6.14 -7.77 -34.02
CA LEU A 49 7.40 -8.25 -34.55
C LEU A 49 7.25 -9.63 -35.20
N THR A 50 6.53 -10.54 -34.55
CA THR A 50 6.25 -11.89 -35.07
C THR A 50 5.51 -11.82 -36.40
N VAL A 51 4.48 -10.96 -36.50
CA VAL A 51 3.76 -10.74 -37.77
C VAL A 51 4.69 -10.21 -38.85
N SER A 52 5.52 -9.21 -38.55
CA SER A 52 6.45 -8.63 -39.53
C SER A 52 7.52 -9.63 -40.00
N VAL A 53 8.03 -10.48 -39.10
CA VAL A 53 9.00 -11.54 -39.43
C VAL A 53 8.38 -12.61 -40.32
N ASN A 54 7.15 -13.05 -40.01
CA ASN A 54 6.44 -14.00 -40.86
C ASN A 54 6.12 -13.39 -42.25
N GLN A 55 5.66 -12.14 -42.29
CA GLN A 55 5.37 -11.47 -43.56
C GLN A 55 6.62 -11.32 -44.43
N LEU A 56 7.75 -10.93 -43.85
CA LEU A 56 9.03 -10.88 -44.56
C LEU A 56 9.45 -12.25 -45.09
N CYS A 57 9.23 -13.31 -44.30
CA CYS A 57 9.49 -14.68 -44.70
C CYS A 57 8.69 -15.07 -45.96
N ASP A 58 7.39 -14.80 -45.94
CA ASP A 58 6.47 -15.16 -47.00
C ASP A 58 6.72 -14.37 -48.29
N GLU A 59 6.96 -13.05 -48.18
CA GLU A 59 7.11 -12.17 -49.34
C GLU A 59 8.49 -12.27 -50.00
N SER A 60 9.56 -12.46 -49.22
CA SER A 60 10.95 -12.33 -49.72
C SER A 60 11.68 -13.66 -49.86
N PHE A 61 11.22 -14.72 -49.19
CA PHE A 61 11.97 -15.98 -49.10
C PHE A 61 11.14 -17.20 -49.55
N ALA A 62 10.05 -16.99 -50.28
CA ALA A 62 9.28 -18.05 -50.91
C ALA A 62 10.19 -18.93 -51.79
N GLY A 63 10.32 -20.21 -51.42
CA GLY A 63 11.13 -21.20 -52.14
C GLY A 63 12.52 -21.47 -51.56
N ASN A 64 12.96 -20.76 -50.51
CA ASN A 64 14.15 -21.11 -49.75
C ASN A 64 13.78 -21.78 -48.42
N ALA A 65 13.67 -23.11 -48.45
CA ALA A 65 13.23 -23.91 -47.30
C ALA A 65 14.08 -23.71 -46.03
N LEU A 66 15.40 -23.53 -46.18
CA LEU A 66 16.30 -23.32 -45.04
C LEU A 66 16.04 -21.96 -44.37
N THR A 67 15.93 -20.91 -45.17
CA THR A 67 15.60 -19.57 -44.66
C THR A 67 14.21 -19.57 -44.03
N GLN A 68 13.20 -20.15 -44.68
CA GLN A 68 11.86 -20.23 -44.12
C GLN A 68 11.82 -20.96 -42.78
N SER A 69 12.49 -22.11 -42.66
CA SER A 69 12.63 -22.83 -41.40
C SER A 69 13.28 -21.98 -40.30
N THR A 70 14.25 -21.14 -40.65
CA THR A 70 14.93 -20.26 -39.69
C THR A 70 13.99 -19.17 -39.17
N PHE A 71 13.22 -18.56 -40.06
CA PHE A 71 12.24 -17.53 -39.70
C PHE A 71 11.10 -18.09 -38.86
N HIS A 72 10.59 -19.29 -39.19
CA HIS A 72 9.58 -19.95 -38.36
C HIS A 72 10.11 -20.27 -36.95
N ALA A 73 11.32 -20.82 -36.84
CA ALA A 73 11.93 -21.07 -35.52
C ALA A 73 12.11 -19.77 -34.70
N LEU A 74 12.39 -18.64 -35.37
CA LEU A 74 12.47 -17.34 -34.71
C LEU A 74 11.09 -16.87 -34.20
N SER A 75 10.05 -17.04 -35.01
CA SER A 75 8.66 -16.74 -34.62
C SER A 75 8.19 -17.60 -33.45
N ASP A 76 8.53 -18.89 -33.43
CA ASP A 76 8.24 -19.79 -32.30
C ASP A 76 8.95 -19.31 -31.02
N ALA A 77 10.20 -18.85 -31.13
CA ALA A 77 10.94 -18.30 -30.00
C ALA A 77 10.31 -17.00 -29.44
N TYR A 78 9.75 -16.15 -30.32
CA TYR A 78 9.01 -14.96 -29.92
C TYR A 78 7.72 -15.30 -29.21
N GLU A 79 6.95 -16.26 -29.71
CA GLU A 79 5.74 -16.74 -29.06
C GLU A 79 6.05 -17.32 -27.67
N HIS A 80 7.09 -18.15 -27.57
CA HIS A 80 7.54 -18.69 -26.29
C HIS A 80 7.92 -17.58 -25.29
N THR A 81 8.59 -16.53 -25.76
CA THR A 81 8.94 -15.36 -24.93
C THR A 81 7.70 -14.63 -24.42
N VAL A 82 6.69 -14.43 -25.29
CA VAL A 82 5.40 -13.83 -24.91
C VAL A 82 4.68 -14.68 -23.86
N ASN A 83 4.64 -15.99 -24.05
CA ASN A 83 3.95 -16.90 -23.13
C ASN A 83 4.62 -16.93 -21.76
N LEU A 84 5.97 -16.99 -21.72
CA LEU A 84 6.72 -16.91 -20.47
C LEU A 84 6.49 -15.56 -19.75
N SER A 85 6.51 -14.45 -20.50
CA SER A 85 6.27 -13.11 -19.94
C SER A 85 4.87 -12.99 -19.32
N LYS A 86 3.84 -13.51 -20.00
CA LYS A 86 2.46 -13.56 -19.48
C LYS A 86 2.37 -14.36 -18.19
N ALA A 87 2.91 -15.58 -18.19
CA ALA A 87 2.87 -16.47 -17.03
C ALA A 87 3.57 -15.83 -15.82
N TYR A 88 4.75 -15.22 -16.03
CA TYR A 88 5.45 -14.47 -14.99
C TYR A 88 4.59 -13.33 -14.43
N HIS A 89 3.94 -12.55 -15.30
CA HIS A 89 3.11 -11.43 -14.89
C HIS A 89 1.90 -11.88 -14.06
N GLU A 90 1.21 -12.93 -14.50
CA GLU A 90 0.05 -13.49 -13.81
C GLU A 90 0.42 -14.11 -12.46
N GLN A 91 1.51 -14.88 -12.40
CA GLN A 91 1.90 -15.57 -11.18
C GLN A 91 2.58 -14.66 -10.15
N SER A 92 3.40 -13.70 -10.60
CA SER A 92 4.19 -12.86 -9.70
C SER A 92 3.46 -11.55 -9.40
N ASN A 93 3.29 -10.70 -10.41
CA ASN A 93 2.84 -9.32 -10.22
C ASN A 93 1.40 -9.24 -9.70
N ILE A 94 0.48 -10.01 -10.27
CA ILE A 94 -0.92 -10.04 -9.81
C ILE A 94 -1.03 -10.59 -8.39
N THR A 95 -0.29 -11.65 -8.06
CA THR A 95 -0.29 -12.24 -6.72
C THR A 95 0.19 -11.25 -5.66
N VAL A 96 1.33 -10.58 -5.91
CA VAL A 96 1.88 -9.58 -4.99
C VAL A 96 0.93 -8.38 -4.88
N TYR A 97 0.38 -7.90 -6.00
CA TYR A 97 -0.60 -6.83 -6.02
C TYR A 97 -1.81 -7.13 -5.13
N ASN A 98 -2.39 -8.33 -5.27
CA ASN A 98 -3.55 -8.73 -4.49
C ASN A 98 -3.25 -8.84 -2.99
N LYS A 99 -2.10 -9.44 -2.64
CA LYS A 99 -1.66 -9.57 -1.24
C LYS A 99 -1.42 -8.20 -0.60
N LEU A 100 -0.72 -7.29 -1.27
CA LEU A 100 -0.47 -5.93 -0.77
C LEU A 100 -1.75 -5.10 -0.68
N THR A 101 -2.62 -5.20 -1.68
CA THR A 101 -3.93 -4.52 -1.65
C THR A 101 -4.77 -5.01 -0.47
N SER A 102 -4.80 -6.31 -0.20
CA SER A 102 -5.49 -6.86 0.97
C SER A 102 -4.87 -6.38 2.28
N PHE A 103 -3.54 -6.40 2.38
CA PHE A 103 -2.83 -5.91 3.56
C PHE A 103 -3.15 -4.44 3.87
N ILE A 104 -3.10 -3.57 2.85
CA ILE A 104 -3.44 -2.14 2.96
C ILE A 104 -4.89 -1.97 3.43
N LYS A 105 -5.84 -2.71 2.84
CA LYS A 105 -7.25 -2.66 3.25
C LYS A 105 -7.44 -3.03 4.72
N THR A 106 -6.78 -4.10 5.17
CA THR A 106 -6.82 -4.51 6.58
C THR A 106 -6.26 -3.42 7.49
N LYS A 107 -5.10 -2.84 7.15
CA LYS A 107 -4.47 -1.78 7.95
C LYS A 107 -5.32 -0.52 8.03
N VAL A 108 -5.96 -0.11 6.93
CA VAL A 108 -6.91 1.01 6.91
C VAL A 108 -8.13 0.72 7.79
N HIS A 109 -8.64 -0.51 7.77
CA HIS A 109 -9.78 -0.90 8.61
C HIS A 109 -9.42 -0.94 10.10
N GLU A 110 -8.25 -1.47 10.45
CA GLU A 110 -7.70 -1.44 11.81
C GLU A 110 -7.57 0.02 12.31
N ALA A 111 -6.92 0.88 11.51
CA ALA A 111 -6.74 2.29 11.85
C ALA A 111 -8.07 3.02 12.05
N ARG A 112 -9.06 2.79 11.16
CA ARG A 112 -10.41 3.34 11.31
C ARG A 112 -11.07 2.88 12.61
N THR A 113 -11.00 1.58 12.91
CA THR A 113 -11.59 1.02 14.14
C THR A 113 -10.96 1.63 15.40
N HIS A 114 -9.64 1.79 15.41
CA HIS A 114 -8.94 2.47 16.49
C HIS A 114 -9.36 3.94 16.62
N PHE A 115 -9.48 4.67 15.51
CA PHE A 115 -9.92 6.05 15.51
C PHE A 115 -11.36 6.19 16.04
N ASP A 116 -12.30 5.35 15.56
CA ASP A 116 -13.69 5.37 15.99
C ASP A 116 -13.81 5.08 17.51
N ALA A 117 -13.03 4.13 18.03
CA ALA A 117 -12.97 3.83 19.47
C ALA A 117 -12.39 5.00 20.30
N MET A 118 -11.34 5.66 19.80
CA MET A 118 -10.78 6.84 20.44
C MET A 118 -11.76 8.02 20.44
N SER A 119 -12.48 8.24 19.34
CA SER A 119 -13.52 9.27 19.25
C SER A 119 -14.63 9.02 20.27
N ALA A 120 -15.12 7.78 20.38
CA ALA A 120 -16.14 7.43 21.37
C ALA A 120 -15.65 7.64 22.81
N SER A 121 -14.40 7.26 23.11
CA SER A 121 -13.79 7.49 24.42
C SER A 121 -13.63 8.99 24.73
N MET A 122 -13.31 9.80 23.72
CA MET A 122 -13.27 11.26 23.84
C MET A 122 -14.64 11.83 24.19
N ASP A 123 -15.69 11.41 23.47
CA ASP A 123 -17.06 11.86 23.68
C ASP A 123 -17.55 11.49 25.09
N GLU A 124 -17.22 10.30 25.57
CA GLU A 124 -17.52 9.86 26.94
C GLU A 124 -16.77 10.71 27.98
N ALA A 125 -15.47 10.97 27.77
CA ALA A 125 -14.68 11.80 28.68
C ALA A 125 -15.20 13.25 28.72
N LEU A 126 -15.60 13.80 27.58
CA LEU A 126 -16.24 15.12 27.48
C LEU A 126 -17.58 15.14 28.21
N ALA A 127 -18.42 14.11 28.03
CA ALA A 127 -19.71 14.00 28.72
C ALA A 127 -19.55 13.86 30.24
N LYS A 128 -18.60 13.04 30.72
CA LYS A 128 -18.26 12.91 32.15
C LYS A 128 -17.75 14.24 32.71
N ASN A 129 -16.86 14.94 32.00
CA ASN A 129 -16.34 16.22 32.43
C ASN A 129 -17.42 17.33 32.46
N ALA A 130 -18.34 17.35 31.50
CA ALA A 130 -19.45 18.30 31.45
C ALA A 130 -20.51 18.05 32.53
N SER A 131 -20.75 16.79 32.89
CA SER A 131 -21.70 16.37 33.92
C SER A 131 -21.15 16.44 35.35
N ALA A 132 -19.82 16.53 35.52
CA ALA A 132 -19.19 16.66 36.83
C ALA A 132 -19.64 17.96 37.52
N SER A 133 -20.40 17.82 38.61
CA SER A 133 -20.83 18.97 39.41
C SER A 133 -19.61 19.67 40.02
N ARG A 134 -19.55 21.00 39.90
CA ARG A 134 -18.48 21.83 40.50
C ARG A 134 -18.39 21.71 42.03
N THR A 135 -19.36 21.08 42.68
CA THR A 135 -19.39 20.84 44.13
C THR A 135 -18.62 19.62 44.61
N LYS A 136 -18.13 18.74 43.72
CA LYS A 136 -17.27 17.60 44.07
C LYS A 136 -15.93 17.64 43.32
N PRO A 137 -14.87 18.21 43.93
CA PRO A 137 -13.58 18.44 43.26
C PRO A 137 -12.89 17.19 42.69
N GLY A 138 -13.12 16.01 43.26
CA GLY A 138 -12.52 14.73 42.82
C GLY A 138 -13.07 14.22 41.49
N GLU A 139 -14.39 14.26 41.29
CA GLU A 139 -15.04 13.80 40.05
C GLU A 139 -14.67 14.70 38.85
N ALA A 140 -14.49 16.00 39.10
CA ALA A 140 -14.04 16.96 38.10
C ALA A 140 -12.55 16.79 37.72
N ALA A 141 -11.70 16.31 38.64
CA ALA A 141 -10.30 16.03 38.35
C ALA A 141 -10.12 14.78 37.48
N GLU A 142 -10.92 13.74 37.72
CA GLU A 142 -10.92 12.53 36.88
C GLU A 142 -11.36 12.80 35.45
N GLY A 143 -12.42 13.61 35.25
CA GLY A 143 -12.90 13.98 33.92
C GLY A 143 -11.83 14.73 33.10
N ARG A 144 -11.08 15.64 33.73
CA ARG A 144 -9.97 16.36 33.09
C ARG A 144 -8.78 15.46 32.78
N ASN A 145 -8.45 14.50 33.65
CA ASN A 145 -7.34 13.57 33.42
C ASN A 145 -7.64 12.61 32.27
N ALA A 146 -8.88 12.10 32.18
CA ALA A 146 -9.33 11.26 31.07
C ALA A 146 -9.28 12.03 29.74
N LEU A 147 -9.78 13.26 29.71
CA LEU A 147 -9.74 14.11 28.52
C LEU A 147 -8.30 14.42 28.07
N THR A 148 -7.43 14.70 29.03
CA THR A 148 -6.01 14.95 28.78
C THR A 148 -5.34 13.73 28.15
N ALA A 149 -5.59 12.52 28.66
CA ALA A 149 -5.05 11.29 28.10
C ALA A 149 -5.52 11.02 26.65
N VAL A 150 -6.80 11.29 26.35
CA VAL A 150 -7.34 11.14 25.00
C VAL A 150 -6.74 12.18 24.04
N VAL A 151 -6.61 13.44 24.46
CA VAL A 151 -5.95 14.49 23.67
C VAL A 151 -4.49 14.14 23.37
N TYR A 152 -3.75 13.61 24.36
CA TYR A 152 -2.38 13.14 24.12
C TYR A 152 -2.32 12.00 23.11
N CYS A 153 -3.25 11.05 23.13
CA CYS A 153 -3.29 9.97 22.13
C CYS A 153 -3.59 10.50 20.71
N ILE A 154 -4.49 11.49 20.58
CA ILE A 154 -4.82 12.12 19.29
C ILE A 154 -3.64 12.96 18.76
N LEU A 155 -3.00 13.74 19.62
CA LEU A 155 -1.82 14.53 19.24
C LEU A 155 -0.63 13.64 18.86
N ALA A 156 -0.46 12.52 19.56
CA ALA A 156 0.54 11.52 19.21
C ALA A 156 0.25 10.83 17.88
N GLN A 157 -0.98 10.80 17.38
CA GLN A 157 -1.31 10.31 16.03
C GLN A 157 -1.12 11.39 14.95
N ASN A 158 -1.55 12.63 15.20
CA ASN A 158 -1.49 13.70 14.21
C ASN A 158 -0.08 14.26 13.95
N LEU A 159 0.87 14.09 14.88
CA LEU A 159 2.28 14.45 14.63
C LEU A 159 2.98 13.51 13.62
N PHE A 160 2.31 12.43 13.17
CA PHE A 160 2.82 11.50 12.16
C PHE A 160 2.28 11.78 10.73
N ASP A 161 1.29 12.66 10.57
CA ASP A 161 0.64 12.98 9.29
C ASP A 161 1.18 14.26 8.60
N MET A 162 2.28 14.84 9.11
CA MET A 162 2.96 16.01 8.52
C MET A 162 4.45 15.73 8.27
#